data_AF-A0A0F9I3L0-F1
#
_entry.id   AF-A0A0F9I3L0-F1
#
_cell.length_a   1.000
_cell.length_b   1.000
_cell.length_c   1.000
_cell.angle_alpha   90.00
_cell.angle_beta   90.00
_cell.angle_gamma   90.00
#
_symmetry.space_group_name_H-M   'P 1'
#
loop_
_entity.id
_entity.type
_entity.pdbx_description
1 polymer ?
#
loop_
_entity_poly.entity_id
_entity_poly.type
_entity_poly.pdbx_seq_one_letter_code
_entity_poly.pdbx_strand_id
1 'polypeptide(L)'
;MSRIEHHSAFGILFYYVIYIIWTKSLVLPSYYFNAIIYFSLLPDFDAIYYFFKGKGRLKLTMEYQHHLSSLTHFPLIFFPIIIVFIISVIINFFPLYFLIPVVGIYCGHFIIDSIASGDGIMWGKNPFSRKKYTRFINKYCDKTDGYHGRYWDARYRQTKIAKIGNYAVILVLIIIIFHILNLYLSNSLSSRYPGSSLFSLIIFFLIFLYFGLRRPKEKWLREPPEGRYADYRVNMKYINGLSEKNRKKHMQKHQELLEKLY
;
A
#
# COMPACT_ATOMS: atom_id res chain seq x y z
N MET A 1 3.43 -7.08 7.38
CA MET A 1 4.43 -6.52 6.45
C MET A 1 3.68 -6.31 5.17
N SER A 2 3.49 -5.06 4.77
CA SER A 2 2.81 -4.72 3.52
C SER A 2 3.55 -5.34 2.35
N ARG A 3 2.84 -5.59 1.25
CA ARG A 3 3.45 -6.08 0.01
C ARG A 3 3.92 -4.87 -0.76
N ILE A 4 5.03 -4.30 -0.28
CA ILE A 4 5.73 -3.11 -0.79
C ILE A 4 5.85 -3.16 -2.32
N GLU A 5 6.17 -4.33 -2.86
CA GLU A 5 6.29 -4.55 -4.31
C GLU A 5 4.95 -4.46 -5.03
N HIS A 6 3.84 -4.90 -4.42
CA HIS A 6 2.51 -4.74 -4.99
C HIS A 6 2.08 -3.27 -4.97
N HIS A 7 2.28 -2.55 -3.85
CA HIS A 7 1.97 -1.11 -3.78
C HIS A 7 2.71 -0.32 -4.85
N SER A 8 4.01 -0.58 -4.96
CA SER A 8 4.89 -0.01 -5.98
C SER A 8 4.41 -0.33 -7.39
N ALA A 9 4.08 -1.61 -7.66
CA ALA A 9 3.65 -2.04 -8.99
C ALA A 9 2.31 -1.40 -9.38
N PHE A 10 1.31 -1.40 -8.50
CA PHE A 10 0.03 -0.75 -8.78
C PHE A 10 0.20 0.76 -8.97
N GLY A 11 1.00 1.44 -8.13
CA GLY A 11 1.31 2.86 -8.30
C GLY A 11 1.89 3.16 -9.69
N ILE A 12 2.88 2.38 -10.13
CA ILE A 12 3.48 2.51 -11.48
C ILE A 12 2.43 2.27 -12.56
N LEU A 13 1.64 1.19 -12.48
CA LEU A 13 0.67 0.86 -13.52
C LEU A 13 -0.42 1.93 -13.67
N PHE A 14 -0.99 2.40 -12.55
CA PHE A 14 -1.99 3.48 -12.60
C PHE A 14 -1.39 4.75 -13.21
N TYR A 15 -0.20 5.15 -12.76
CA TYR A 15 0.45 6.35 -13.27
C TYR A 15 0.81 6.19 -14.75
N TYR A 16 1.32 5.04 -15.16
CA TYR A 16 1.72 4.75 -16.53
C TYR A 16 0.54 4.83 -17.50
N VAL A 17 -0.62 4.28 -17.12
CA VAL A 17 -1.86 4.41 -17.91
C VAL A 17 -2.27 5.87 -18.04
N ILE A 18 -2.28 6.64 -16.94
CA ILE A 18 -2.61 8.07 -16.97
C ILE A 18 -1.62 8.84 -17.86
N TYR A 19 -0.33 8.55 -17.74
CA TYR A 19 0.73 9.19 -18.50
C TYR A 19 0.58 8.94 -20.01
N ILE A 20 0.29 7.70 -20.43
CA ILE A 20 0.03 7.38 -21.84
C ILE A 20 -1.18 8.15 -22.35
N ILE A 21 -2.27 8.19 -21.57
CA ILE A 21 -3.48 8.90 -21.96
C ILE A 21 -3.22 10.41 -22.11
N TRP A 22 -2.45 10.99 -21.19
CA TRP A 22 -2.16 12.43 -21.13
C TRP A 22 -1.15 12.87 -22.19
N THR A 23 -0.03 12.16 -22.33
CA THR A 23 1.10 12.57 -23.18
C THR A 23 1.10 11.92 -24.56
N LYS A 24 0.30 10.86 -24.74
CA LYS A 24 0.37 9.95 -25.90
C LYS A 24 1.73 9.29 -26.11
N SER A 25 2.60 9.31 -25.09
CA SER A 25 3.91 8.65 -25.11
C SER A 25 3.89 7.36 -24.31
N LEU A 26 4.51 6.32 -24.86
CA LEU A 26 4.80 5.07 -24.16
C LEU A 26 6.10 5.13 -23.35
N VAL A 27 6.90 6.17 -23.54
CA VAL A 27 8.20 6.32 -22.86
C VAL A 27 8.05 7.30 -21.71
N LEU A 28 8.14 6.76 -20.51
CA LEU A 28 8.17 7.47 -19.24
C LEU A 28 9.59 7.90 -18.90
N PRO A 29 9.81 9.14 -18.41
CA PRO A 29 11.09 9.51 -17.84
C PRO A 29 11.46 8.58 -16.68
N SER A 30 12.68 8.05 -16.70
CA SER A 30 13.17 7.04 -15.76
C SER A 30 13.06 7.47 -14.28
N TYR A 31 13.26 8.75 -13.97
CA TYR A 31 13.15 9.27 -12.61
C TYR A 31 11.72 9.23 -12.06
N TYR A 32 10.68 9.17 -12.91
CA TYR A 32 9.30 9.01 -12.46
C TYR A 32 9.07 7.64 -11.80
N PHE A 33 9.71 6.56 -12.29
CA PHE A 33 9.56 5.24 -11.66
C PHE A 33 9.99 5.26 -10.20
N ASN A 34 11.17 5.81 -9.92
CA ASN A 34 11.70 5.92 -8.56
C ASN A 34 10.81 6.79 -7.67
N ALA A 35 10.33 7.93 -8.20
CA ALA A 35 9.44 8.82 -7.47
C ALA A 35 8.10 8.13 -7.13
N ILE A 36 7.49 7.42 -8.08
CA ILE A 36 6.23 6.70 -7.84
C ILE A 36 6.41 5.62 -6.78
N ILE A 37 7.50 4.85 -6.84
CA ILE A 37 7.82 3.84 -5.82
C ILE A 37 7.97 4.50 -4.46
N TYR A 38 8.78 5.55 -4.36
CA TYR A 38 8.97 6.28 -3.10
C TYR A 38 7.63 6.71 -2.48
N PHE A 39 6.75 7.35 -3.26
CA PHE A 39 5.45 7.79 -2.76
C PHE A 39 4.47 6.65 -2.50
N SER A 40 4.56 5.54 -3.25
CA SER A 40 3.75 4.34 -2.99
C SER A 40 4.14 3.64 -1.68
N LEU A 41 5.35 3.88 -1.17
CA LEU A 41 5.86 3.29 0.07
C LEU A 41 5.89 4.26 1.24
N LEU A 42 5.73 5.56 0.97
CA LEU A 42 5.81 6.61 1.97
C LEU A 42 4.89 6.37 3.18
N PRO A 43 3.64 5.87 3.02
CA PRO A 43 2.81 5.56 4.17
C PRO A 43 3.41 4.52 5.12
N ASP A 44 4.15 3.53 4.60
CA ASP A 44 4.79 2.44 5.35
C ASP A 44 6.11 2.83 6.02
N PHE A 45 6.60 4.05 5.84
CA PHE A 45 7.83 4.50 6.51
C PHE A 45 7.64 4.63 8.03
N ASP A 46 6.40 4.57 8.51
CA ASP A 46 6.09 4.41 9.93
C ASP A 46 6.67 3.15 10.56
N ALA A 47 6.88 2.08 9.77
CA ALA A 47 7.54 0.87 10.21
C ALA A 47 8.97 1.13 10.68
N ILE A 48 9.65 2.13 10.12
CA ILE A 48 10.99 2.57 10.55
C ILE A 48 10.92 3.15 11.98
N TYR A 49 9.92 4.01 12.24
CA TYR A 49 9.70 4.54 13.59
C TYR A 49 9.43 3.42 14.60
N TYR A 50 8.58 2.45 14.25
CA TYR A 50 8.31 1.30 15.13
C TYR A 50 9.51 0.37 15.29
N PHE A 51 10.36 0.23 14.27
CA PHE A 51 11.62 -0.51 14.36
C PHE A 51 12.56 0.10 15.40
N PHE A 52 12.76 1.42 15.36
CA PHE A 52 13.60 2.12 16.32
C PHE A 52 12.98 2.13 17.72
N LYS A 53 11.68 2.41 17.84
CA LYS A 53 10.97 2.42 19.12
C LYS A 53 10.96 1.05 19.80
N GLY A 54 10.93 -0.03 19.01
CA GLY A 54 11.01 -1.41 19.50
C GLY A 54 12.42 -1.91 19.82
N LYS A 55 13.45 -1.05 19.83
CA LYS A 55 14.87 -1.44 19.98
C LYS A 55 15.28 -2.57 19.00
N GLY A 56 14.81 -2.51 17.75
CA GLY A 56 15.09 -3.52 16.73
C GLY A 56 14.30 -4.83 16.86
N ARG A 57 13.46 -5.00 17.90
CA ARG A 57 12.53 -6.13 18.02
C ARG A 57 11.15 -5.70 17.57
N LEU A 58 10.95 -5.61 16.26
CA LEU A 58 9.61 -5.48 15.69
C LEU A 58 8.86 -6.79 15.98
N LYS A 59 8.14 -6.84 17.12
CA LYS A 59 7.16 -7.88 17.39
C LYS A 59 6.05 -7.71 16.36
N LEU A 60 6.19 -8.41 15.23
CA LEU A 60 5.16 -8.54 14.20
C LEU A 60 4.05 -9.49 14.69
N THR A 61 3.57 -9.26 15.91
CA THR A 61 2.44 -9.94 16.55
C THR A 61 1.12 -9.30 16.08
N MET A 62 -0.02 -9.83 16.52
CA MET A 62 -1.35 -9.26 16.25
C MET A 62 -1.52 -7.83 16.79
N GLU A 63 -0.65 -7.39 17.69
CA GLU A 63 -0.60 -6.02 18.20
C GLU A 63 -0.07 -5.00 17.18
N TYR A 64 0.59 -5.45 16.10
CA TYR A 64 1.08 -4.57 15.05
C TYR A 64 -0.07 -4.08 14.15
N GLN A 65 -0.74 -3.01 14.57
CA GLN A 65 -1.81 -2.32 13.83
C GLN A 65 -1.37 -0.92 13.42
N HIS A 66 -0.42 -0.83 12.51
CA HIS A 66 0.07 0.46 12.03
C HIS A 66 -1.03 1.26 11.29
N HIS A 67 -1.99 0.61 10.63
CA HIS A 67 -3.13 1.32 10.01
C HIS A 67 -4.00 2.06 11.05
N LEU A 68 -4.08 1.56 12.28
CA LEU A 68 -4.79 2.22 13.39
C LEU A 68 -3.95 3.32 14.04
N SER A 69 -2.67 3.03 14.25
CA SER A 69 -1.82 3.76 15.18
C SER A 69 -0.90 4.78 14.50
N SER A 70 -0.64 4.60 13.21
CA SER A 70 0.21 5.49 12.45
C SER A 70 -0.55 6.63 11.82
N LEU A 71 0.02 7.81 11.98
CA LEU A 71 -0.45 9.03 11.37
C LEU A 71 -0.41 8.90 9.83
N THR A 72 0.62 8.28 9.28
CA THR A 72 0.81 8.08 7.83
C THR A 72 -0.22 7.14 7.18
N HIS A 73 -1.08 6.49 7.95
CA HIS A 73 -2.16 5.65 7.42
C HIS A 73 -3.54 6.34 7.46
N PHE A 74 -3.58 7.65 7.72
CA PHE A 74 -4.76 8.49 7.54
C PHE A 74 -4.69 9.20 6.20
N PRO A 75 -5.53 8.82 5.20
CA PRO A 75 -5.45 9.42 3.87
C PRO A 75 -5.58 10.94 3.85
N LEU A 76 -6.34 11.51 4.80
CA LEU A 76 -6.55 12.96 4.88
C LEU A 76 -5.25 13.74 5.12
N ILE A 77 -4.21 13.13 5.71
CA ILE A 77 -2.93 13.81 5.95
C ILE A 77 -2.23 14.15 4.65
N PHE A 78 -2.44 13.32 3.63
CA PHE A 78 -1.89 13.53 2.31
C PHE A 78 -2.79 14.41 1.44
N PHE A 79 -3.88 14.97 1.96
CA PHE A 79 -4.76 15.85 1.20
C PHE A 79 -4.05 17.09 0.60
N PRO A 80 -3.07 17.74 1.27
CA PRO A 80 -2.33 18.84 0.67
C PRO A 80 -1.66 18.50 -0.66
N ILE A 81 -1.24 17.25 -0.91
CA ILE A 81 -0.62 16.88 -2.18
C ILE A 81 -1.63 16.92 -3.34
N ILE A 82 -2.91 16.65 -3.07
CA ILE A 82 -3.99 16.77 -4.05
C ILE A 82 -4.20 18.24 -4.39
N ILE A 83 -4.19 19.12 -3.38
CA ILE A 83 -4.31 20.58 -3.60
C ILE A 83 -3.16 21.08 -4.46
N VAL A 84 -1.92 20.69 -4.15
CA VAL A 84 -0.73 21.06 -4.92
C VAL A 84 -0.83 20.56 -6.37
N PHE A 85 -1.30 19.34 -6.59
CA PHE A 85 -1.55 18.83 -7.93
C PHE A 85 -2.64 19.62 -8.68
N ILE A 86 -3.75 19.95 -8.03
CA ILE A 86 -4.82 20.75 -8.66
C ILE A 86 -4.29 22.12 -9.07
N ILE A 87 -3.54 22.79 -8.18
CA ILE A 87 -2.91 24.08 -8.49
C ILE A 87 -1.96 23.93 -9.68
N SER A 88 -1.12 22.88 -9.70
CA SER A 88 -0.14 22.65 -10.77
C SER A 88 -0.80 22.40 -12.13
N VAL A 89 -1.99 21.78 -12.15
CA VAL A 89 -2.83 21.67 -13.36
C VAL A 89 -3.36 23.03 -13.80
N ILE A 90 -3.90 23.84 -12.87
CA ILE A 90 -4.50 25.16 -13.19
C ILE A 90 -3.45 26.10 -13.78
N ILE A 91 -2.25 26.16 -13.20
CA ILE A 91 -1.17 27.06 -13.66
C ILE A 91 -0.26 26.41 -14.72
N ASN A 92 -0.56 25.18 -15.14
CA ASN A 92 0.23 24.39 -16.09
C ASN A 92 1.73 24.25 -15.71
N PHE A 93 2.02 24.01 -14.43
CA PHE A 93 3.38 23.88 -13.91
C PHE A 93 3.71 22.43 -13.56
N PHE A 94 4.33 21.70 -14.49
CA PHE A 94 4.72 20.28 -14.33
C PHE A 94 3.62 19.37 -13.75
N PRO A 95 2.38 19.38 -14.27
CA PRO A 95 1.24 18.68 -13.65
C PRO A 95 1.47 17.18 -13.47
N LEU A 96 2.11 16.53 -14.44
CA LEU A 96 2.45 15.11 -14.37
C LEU A 96 3.41 14.79 -13.21
N TYR A 97 4.41 15.63 -12.96
CA TYR A 97 5.32 15.43 -11.84
C TYR A 97 4.60 15.52 -10.49
N PHE A 98 3.71 16.50 -10.33
CA PHE A 98 2.90 16.65 -9.11
C PHE A 98 1.78 15.61 -8.97
N LEU A 99 1.41 14.92 -10.05
CA LEU A 99 0.48 13.80 -10.01
C LEU A 99 1.11 12.54 -9.37
N ILE A 100 2.43 12.36 -9.48
CA ILE A 100 3.16 11.20 -8.95
C ILE A 100 2.82 10.93 -7.47
N PRO A 101 2.94 11.89 -6.53
CA PRO A 101 2.63 11.63 -5.13
C PRO A 101 1.15 11.29 -4.90
N VAL A 102 0.23 11.89 -5.67
CA VAL A 102 -1.21 11.57 -5.59
C VAL A 102 -1.42 10.11 -5.98
N VAL A 103 -0.91 9.68 -7.13
CA VAL A 103 -1.12 8.31 -7.63
C VAL A 103 -0.39 7.29 -6.75
N GLY A 104 0.85 7.56 -6.36
CA GLY A 104 1.62 6.65 -5.51
C GLY A 104 0.92 6.40 -4.17
N ILE A 105 0.57 7.46 -3.44
CA ILE A 105 -0.04 7.33 -2.11
C ILE A 105 -1.47 6.79 -2.19
N TYR A 106 -2.32 7.35 -3.05
CA TYR A 106 -3.73 6.98 -3.03
C TYR A 106 -4.01 5.70 -3.82
N CYS A 107 -3.44 5.55 -5.02
CA CYS A 107 -3.70 4.41 -5.89
C CYS A 107 -2.74 3.23 -5.65
N GLY A 108 -1.47 3.51 -5.40
CA GLY A 108 -0.48 2.49 -5.07
C GLY A 108 -0.66 1.93 -3.67
N HIS A 109 -0.89 2.80 -2.68
CA HIS A 109 -0.95 2.40 -1.27
C HIS A 109 -2.39 2.22 -0.76
N PHE A 110 -3.13 3.31 -0.51
CA PHE A 110 -4.37 3.25 0.26
C PHE A 110 -5.51 2.47 -0.40
N ILE A 111 -5.65 2.55 -1.73
CA ILE A 111 -6.66 1.77 -2.45
C ILE A 111 -6.36 0.27 -2.30
N ILE A 112 -5.10 -0.13 -2.40
CA ILE A 112 -4.70 -1.54 -2.29
C ILE A 112 -4.89 -2.05 -0.86
N ASP A 113 -4.52 -1.25 0.14
CA ASP A 113 -4.80 -1.59 1.53
C ASP A 113 -6.29 -1.65 1.86
N SER A 114 -7.13 -1.00 1.07
CA SER A 114 -8.59 -1.11 1.20
C SER A 114 -9.16 -2.42 0.62
N ILE A 115 -8.38 -3.22 -0.12
CA ILE A 115 -8.85 -4.38 -0.91
C ILE A 115 -8.35 -5.73 -0.36
N ALA A 116 -7.41 -5.76 0.58
CA ALA A 116 -6.95 -7.04 1.14
C ALA A 116 -6.15 -6.95 2.44
N SER A 117 -6.05 -5.79 3.09
CA SER A 117 -5.31 -5.69 4.36
C SER A 117 -6.06 -6.41 5.49
N GLY A 118 -5.42 -6.57 6.65
CA GLY A 118 -6.05 -7.18 7.83
C GLY A 118 -7.15 -6.31 8.42
N ASP A 119 -6.89 -5.01 8.47
CA ASP A 119 -7.78 -4.03 9.09
C ASP A 119 -8.59 -3.23 8.08
N GLY A 120 -8.03 -2.90 6.91
CA GLY A 120 -8.53 -1.92 5.94
C GLY A 120 -7.84 -0.56 6.09
N ILE A 121 -8.42 0.48 5.47
CA ILE A 121 -8.00 1.89 5.63
C ILE A 121 -9.14 2.76 6.21
N MET A 122 -8.78 3.70 7.07
CA MET A 122 -9.68 4.69 7.66
C MET A 122 -9.84 5.92 6.76
N TRP A 123 -10.70 5.82 5.75
CA TRP A 123 -10.99 6.95 4.85
C TRP A 123 -11.81 8.06 5.53
N GLY A 124 -11.53 9.30 5.14
CA GLY A 124 -12.35 10.47 5.50
C GLY A 124 -12.30 10.89 6.96
N LYS A 125 -11.23 10.54 7.70
CA LYS A 125 -11.06 10.95 9.10
C LYS A 125 -9.90 11.89 9.32
N ASN A 126 -10.16 12.84 10.21
CA ASN A 126 -9.16 13.76 10.72
C ASN A 126 -8.49 13.15 11.96
N PRO A 127 -7.18 12.83 11.88
CA PRO A 127 -6.43 12.23 13.00
C PRO A 127 -6.32 13.16 14.22
N PHE A 128 -6.58 14.46 14.07
CA PHE A 128 -6.48 15.48 15.12
C PHE A 128 -7.83 15.79 15.81
N SER A 129 -8.93 15.14 15.40
CA SER A 129 -10.25 15.34 16.01
C SER A 129 -10.46 14.54 17.30
N ARG A 130 -11.34 15.00 18.20
CA ARG A 130 -11.79 14.21 19.37
C ARG A 130 -12.40 12.85 18.98
N LYS A 131 -13.10 12.77 17.84
CA LYS A 131 -13.66 11.52 17.27
C LYS A 131 -12.86 11.10 16.02
N LYS A 132 -11.55 10.90 16.20
CA LYS A 132 -10.61 10.67 15.09
C LYS A 132 -10.78 9.34 14.35
N TYR A 133 -11.51 8.37 14.89
CA TYR A 133 -11.60 7.05 14.29
C TYR A 133 -12.86 6.85 13.43
N THR A 134 -12.74 5.96 12.44
CA THR A 134 -13.85 5.42 11.66
C THR A 134 -13.73 3.92 11.55
N ARG A 135 -14.80 3.28 11.10
CA ARG A 135 -14.73 1.90 10.64
C ARG A 135 -13.75 1.83 9.47
N PHE A 136 -12.82 0.90 9.52
CA PHE A 136 -11.96 0.62 8.39
C PHE A 136 -12.79 0.16 7.17
N ILE A 137 -12.31 0.53 5.99
CA ILE A 137 -12.82 0.03 4.73
C ILE A 137 -11.88 -1.08 4.27
N ASN A 138 -12.40 -2.30 4.31
CA ASN A 138 -11.73 -3.51 3.84
C ASN A 138 -12.69 -4.27 2.93
N LYS A 139 -12.39 -4.34 1.64
CA LYS A 139 -13.14 -5.08 0.62
C LYS A 139 -12.36 -6.36 0.29
N TYR A 140 -13.03 -7.42 -0.16
CA TYR A 140 -12.39 -8.66 -0.62
C TYR A 140 -11.38 -9.31 0.38
N CYS A 141 -11.67 -9.18 1.68
CA CYS A 141 -10.77 -9.57 2.76
C CYS A 141 -11.02 -10.96 3.36
N ASP A 142 -11.79 -11.82 2.70
CA ASP A 142 -12.31 -13.08 3.28
C ASP A 142 -11.24 -13.98 3.93
N LYS A 143 -10.00 -13.94 3.42
CA LYS A 143 -8.86 -14.70 3.97
C LYS A 143 -7.93 -13.88 4.85
N THR A 144 -7.98 -12.55 4.79
CA THR A 144 -7.01 -11.66 5.44
C THR A 144 -7.59 -10.90 6.62
N ASP A 145 -8.91 -10.80 6.72
CA ASP A 145 -9.60 -10.02 7.74
C ASP A 145 -9.18 -10.41 9.16
N GLY A 146 -8.81 -9.42 9.95
CA GLY A 146 -8.32 -9.56 11.32
C GLY A 146 -6.86 -10.01 11.43
N TYR A 147 -6.24 -10.57 10.39
CA TYR A 147 -4.86 -11.01 10.49
C TYR A 147 -3.85 -9.89 10.31
N HIS A 148 -2.74 -9.99 11.05
CA HIS A 148 -1.64 -9.04 11.00
C HIS A 148 -0.28 -9.70 10.78
N GLY A 149 0.72 -8.87 10.47
CA GLY A 149 2.12 -9.31 10.42
C GLY A 149 2.36 -10.48 9.46
N ARG A 150 2.93 -11.57 9.98
CA ARG A 150 3.25 -12.78 9.21
C ARG A 150 2.04 -13.68 8.94
N TYR A 151 1.05 -13.67 9.83
CA TYR A 151 -0.21 -14.40 9.63
C TYR A 151 -0.99 -13.80 8.45
N TRP A 152 -1.02 -12.47 8.36
CA TRP A 152 -1.60 -11.77 7.22
C TRP A 152 -0.90 -12.13 5.91
N ASP A 153 0.42 -11.95 5.83
CA ASP A 153 1.17 -12.22 4.58
C ASP A 153 1.04 -13.69 4.13
N ALA A 154 0.97 -14.63 5.06
CA ALA A 154 0.76 -16.04 4.75
C ALA A 154 -0.61 -16.30 4.09
N ARG A 155 -1.68 -15.68 4.57
CA ARG A 155 -3.02 -15.83 3.99
C ARG A 155 -3.26 -14.94 2.77
N TYR A 156 -2.72 -13.72 2.77
CA TYR A 156 -2.79 -12.81 1.63
C TYR A 156 -2.27 -13.49 0.36
N ARG A 157 -1.11 -14.18 0.44
CA ARG A 157 -0.55 -14.95 -0.68
C ARG A 157 -1.47 -16.01 -1.27
N GLN A 158 -2.50 -16.46 -0.54
CA GLN A 158 -3.49 -17.44 -1.01
C GLN A 158 -4.74 -16.80 -1.63
N THR A 159 -4.79 -15.47 -1.71
CA THR A 159 -5.93 -14.72 -2.27
C THR A 159 -5.78 -14.54 -3.78
N LYS A 160 -6.90 -14.26 -4.45
CA LYS A 160 -6.90 -13.82 -5.86
C LYS A 160 -6.19 -12.48 -6.03
N ILE A 161 -6.32 -11.58 -5.05
CA ILE A 161 -5.67 -10.26 -5.06
C ILE A 161 -4.15 -10.39 -5.07
N ALA A 162 -3.57 -11.32 -4.29
CA ALA A 162 -2.13 -11.56 -4.35
C ALA A 162 -1.65 -12.06 -5.71
N LYS A 163 -2.45 -12.91 -6.39
CA LYS A 163 -2.13 -13.33 -7.76
C LYS A 163 -2.14 -12.14 -8.73
N ILE A 164 -3.14 -11.27 -8.64
CA ILE A 164 -3.22 -10.04 -9.43
C ILE A 164 -2.02 -9.14 -9.14
N GLY A 165 -1.63 -8.98 -7.86
CA GLY A 165 -0.44 -8.22 -7.48
C GLY A 165 0.85 -8.80 -8.09
N ASN A 166 1.03 -10.11 -8.09
CA ASN A 166 2.17 -10.75 -8.76
C ASN A 166 2.17 -10.49 -10.27
N TYR A 167 1.00 -10.55 -10.94
CA TYR A 167 0.90 -10.20 -12.37
C TYR A 167 1.22 -8.72 -12.61
N ALA A 168 0.78 -7.83 -11.72
CA ALA A 168 1.12 -6.40 -11.79
C ALA A 168 2.65 -6.19 -11.70
N VAL A 169 3.34 -6.89 -10.79
CA VAL A 169 4.80 -6.85 -10.69
C VAL A 169 5.48 -7.33 -11.97
N ILE A 170 5.02 -8.45 -12.55
CA ILE A 170 5.55 -8.97 -13.82
C ILE A 170 5.35 -7.97 -14.96
N LEU A 171 4.17 -7.35 -15.05
CA LEU A 171 3.89 -6.34 -16.06
C LEU A 171 4.79 -5.10 -15.90
N VAL A 172 5.01 -4.65 -14.65
CA VAL A 172 5.94 -3.55 -14.36
C VAL A 172 7.37 -3.90 -14.73
N LEU A 173 7.83 -5.13 -14.49
CA LEU A 173 9.14 -5.59 -14.95
C LEU A 173 9.26 -5.52 -16.48
N ILE A 174 8.23 -5.95 -17.21
CA ILE A 174 8.18 -5.85 -18.68
C ILE A 174 8.26 -4.38 -19.11
N ILE A 175 7.50 -3.49 -18.46
CA ILE A 175 7.54 -2.03 -18.73
C ILE A 175 8.95 -1.48 -18.48
N ILE A 176 9.59 -1.80 -17.37
CA ILE A 176 10.95 -1.32 -17.06
C ILE A 176 11.96 -1.83 -18.09
N ILE A 177 11.90 -3.12 -18.46
CA ILE A 177 12.76 -3.69 -19.51
C ILE A 177 12.56 -2.97 -20.84
N PHE A 178 11.30 -2.72 -21.23
CA PHE A 178 10.98 -1.93 -22.42
C PHE A 178 11.63 -0.54 -22.37
N HIS A 179 11.59 0.15 -21.23
CA HIS A 179 12.22 1.47 -21.07
C HIS A 179 13.75 1.39 -21.19
N ILE A 180 14.37 0.38 -20.57
CA ILE A 180 15.81 0.15 -20.69
C ILE A 180 16.19 -0.07 -22.15
N LEU A 181 15.48 -0.94 -22.88
CA LEU A 181 15.74 -1.20 -24.29
C LEU A 181 15.60 0.08 -25.14
N ASN A 182 14.55 0.88 -24.91
CA ASN A 182 14.38 2.17 -25.60
C ASN A 182 15.53 3.14 -25.32
N LEU A 183 16.04 3.18 -24.09
CA LEU A 183 17.19 4.02 -23.75
C LEU A 183 18.47 3.56 -24.48
N TYR A 184 18.73 2.24 -24.51
CA TYR A 184 19.89 1.67 -25.21
C TYR A 184 19.84 1.86 -26.73
N LEU A 185 18.65 1.77 -27.32
CA LEU A 185 18.43 1.96 -28.76
C LEU A 185 18.37 3.44 -29.16
N SER A 186 18.26 4.37 -28.21
CA SER A 186 18.29 5.81 -28.51
C SER A 186 19.71 6.28 -28.84
N ASN A 187 19.86 6.97 -29.99
CA ASN A 187 21.15 7.47 -30.47
C ASN A 187 21.70 8.68 -29.69
N SER A 188 20.94 9.24 -28.74
CA SER A 188 21.40 10.37 -27.91
C SER A 188 22.23 9.90 -26.71
N LEU A 189 23.49 10.32 -26.62
CA LEU A 189 24.37 9.97 -25.49
C LEU A 189 23.86 10.51 -24.14
N SER A 190 23.15 11.65 -24.14
CA SER A 190 22.65 12.35 -22.95
C SER A 190 21.47 11.66 -22.26
N SER A 191 20.73 10.78 -22.95
CA SER A 191 19.61 10.02 -22.39
C SER A 191 20.03 8.74 -21.65
N ARG A 192 21.30 8.30 -21.79
CA ARG A 192 21.80 7.05 -21.18
C ARG A 192 21.95 7.10 -19.66
N TYR A 193 21.94 8.30 -19.08
CA TYR A 193 21.93 8.51 -17.63
C TYR A 193 20.51 8.94 -17.22
N PRO A 194 19.72 8.03 -16.62
CA PRO A 194 20.11 7.19 -15.50
C PRO A 194 19.74 5.70 -15.70
N GLY A 195 20.43 4.99 -16.60
CA GLY A 195 20.23 3.55 -16.81
C GLY A 195 20.41 2.71 -15.53
N SER A 196 21.36 3.06 -14.66
CA SER A 196 21.63 2.36 -13.40
C SER A 196 20.44 2.32 -12.44
N SER A 197 19.61 3.36 -12.45
CA SER A 197 18.42 3.44 -11.60
C SER A 197 17.31 2.48 -12.04
N LEU A 198 17.17 2.19 -13.33
CA LEU A 198 16.17 1.22 -13.81
C LEU A 198 16.63 -0.23 -13.57
N PHE A 199 17.92 -0.50 -13.69
CA PHE A 199 18.49 -1.80 -13.34
C PHE A 199 18.31 -2.13 -11.86
N SER A 200 18.52 -1.17 -10.96
CA SER A 200 18.27 -1.40 -9.53
C SER A 200 16.79 -1.70 -9.24
N LEU A 201 15.86 -1.11 -9.99
CA LEU A 201 14.43 -1.44 -9.88
C LEU A 201 14.11 -2.85 -10.36
N ILE A 202 14.76 -3.35 -11.43
CA ILE A 202 14.63 -4.75 -11.84
C ILE A 202 15.06 -5.67 -10.68
N ILE A 203 16.22 -5.42 -10.09
CA ILE A 203 16.73 -6.22 -8.98
C ILE A 203 15.76 -6.17 -7.79
N PHE A 204 15.27 -4.98 -7.44
CA PHE A 204 14.25 -4.79 -6.40
C PHE A 204 13.02 -5.68 -6.65
N PHE A 205 12.38 -5.55 -7.82
CA PHE A 205 11.17 -6.32 -8.11
C PHE A 205 11.43 -7.83 -8.20
N LEU A 206 12.58 -8.27 -8.74
CA LEU A 206 12.93 -9.70 -8.79
C LEU A 206 13.12 -10.30 -7.39
N ILE A 207 13.81 -9.59 -6.49
CA ILE A 207 14.01 -10.04 -5.11
C ILE A 207 12.65 -10.20 -4.40
N PHE A 208 11.81 -9.17 -4.47
CA PHE A 208 10.50 -9.22 -3.82
C PHE A 208 9.54 -10.22 -4.45
N LEU A 209 9.56 -10.38 -5.78
CA LEU A 209 8.78 -11.41 -6.46
C LEU A 209 9.22 -12.81 -6.02
N TYR A 210 10.53 -13.06 -5.91
CA TYR A 210 11.05 -14.33 -5.42
C TYR A 210 10.55 -14.65 -4.00
N PHE A 211 10.66 -13.70 -3.07
CA PHE A 211 10.10 -13.87 -1.72
C PHE A 211 8.58 -14.00 -1.72
N GLY A 212 7.92 -13.30 -2.64
CA GLY A 212 6.48 -13.30 -2.80
C GLY A 212 5.90 -14.63 -3.26
N LEU A 213 6.63 -15.35 -4.10
CA LEU A 213 6.26 -16.66 -4.65
C LEU A 213 6.61 -17.83 -3.71
N ARG A 214 7.48 -17.62 -2.72
CA ARG A 214 7.79 -18.65 -1.72
C ARG A 214 6.54 -19.06 -0.94
N ARG A 215 6.40 -20.37 -0.72
CA ARG A 215 5.31 -20.92 0.10
C ARG A 215 5.40 -20.38 1.54
N PRO A 216 4.29 -19.92 2.13
CA PRO A 216 4.27 -19.52 3.53
C PRO A 216 4.60 -20.70 4.45
N LYS A 217 5.24 -20.42 5.59
CA LYS A 217 5.45 -21.43 6.64
C LYS A 217 4.10 -21.82 7.22
N GLU A 218 3.87 -23.13 7.42
CA GLU A 218 2.58 -23.69 7.85
C GLU A 218 2.08 -23.10 9.17
N LYS A 219 2.99 -22.82 10.12
CA LYS A 219 2.62 -22.19 11.40
C LYS A 219 1.86 -20.87 11.27
N TRP A 220 2.07 -20.12 10.19
CA TRP A 220 1.39 -18.84 9.94
C TRP A 220 0.05 -19.00 9.21
N LEU A 221 -0.29 -20.22 8.78
CA LEU A 221 -1.59 -20.56 8.20
C LEU A 221 -2.60 -21.02 9.25
N ARG A 222 -2.12 -21.35 10.46
CA ARG A 222 -2.96 -21.65 11.63
C ARG A 222 -3.49 -20.37 12.25
N GLU A 223 -4.49 -20.48 13.12
CA GLU A 223 -4.97 -19.33 13.90
C GLU A 223 -3.86 -18.79 14.82
N PRO A 224 -3.74 -17.46 14.97
CA PRO A 224 -2.83 -16.88 15.94
C PRO A 224 -3.29 -17.23 17.36
N PRO A 225 -2.37 -17.47 18.31
CA PRO A 225 -2.71 -17.79 19.70
C PRO A 225 -3.61 -16.74 20.38
N GLU A 226 -3.45 -15.48 20.00
CA GLU A 226 -4.23 -14.36 20.53
C GLU A 226 -5.64 -14.28 19.92
N GLY A 227 -5.91 -15.01 18.84
CA GLY A 227 -7.16 -14.97 18.08
C GLY A 227 -7.17 -13.97 16.94
N ARG A 228 -7.84 -14.31 15.83
CA ARG A 228 -7.93 -13.49 14.59
C ARG A 228 -8.44 -12.07 14.82
N TYR A 229 -9.36 -11.84 15.76
CA TYR A 229 -9.96 -10.52 16.00
C TYR A 229 -9.47 -9.85 17.29
N ALA A 230 -8.31 -10.25 17.80
CA ALA A 230 -7.63 -9.55 18.89
C ALA A 230 -6.93 -8.27 18.39
N ASP A 231 -7.68 -7.46 17.64
CA ASP A 231 -7.18 -6.27 16.97
C ASP A 231 -7.91 -4.98 17.41
N TYR A 232 -8.07 -4.01 16.51
CA TYR A 232 -8.83 -2.79 16.78
C TYR A 232 -10.28 -3.08 17.20
N ARG A 233 -10.81 -4.26 16.86
CA ARG A 233 -12.17 -4.71 17.21
C ARG A 233 -12.41 -4.88 18.70
N VAL A 234 -11.35 -5.08 19.48
CA VAL A 234 -11.41 -5.18 20.96
C VAL A 234 -10.70 -4.00 21.64
N ASN A 235 -10.17 -3.05 20.88
CA ASN A 235 -9.45 -1.91 21.42
C ASN A 235 -10.40 -0.81 21.93
N MET A 236 -10.53 -0.68 23.25
CA MET A 236 -11.43 0.31 23.86
C MET A 236 -11.11 1.77 23.49
N LYS A 237 -9.85 2.12 23.25
CA LYS A 237 -9.47 3.47 22.82
C LYS A 237 -10.02 3.78 21.42
N TYR A 238 -9.98 2.79 20.52
CA TYR A 238 -10.57 2.90 19.19
C TYR A 238 -12.11 2.99 19.30
N ILE A 239 -12.73 2.03 19.98
CA ILE A 239 -14.20 1.92 20.14
C ILE A 239 -14.78 3.21 20.73
N ASN A 240 -14.17 3.74 21.79
CA ASN A 240 -14.61 4.98 22.44
C ASN A 240 -14.38 6.22 21.56
N GLY A 241 -13.38 6.19 20.70
CA GLY A 241 -13.13 7.26 19.73
C GLY A 241 -14.03 7.21 18.48
N LEU A 242 -14.88 6.19 18.33
CA LEU A 242 -15.91 6.13 17.28
C LEU A 242 -17.14 6.99 17.64
N SER A 243 -17.72 7.63 16.62
CA SER A 243 -19.09 8.15 16.71
C SER A 243 -20.08 7.02 16.99
N GLU A 244 -21.19 7.31 17.67
CA GLU A 244 -22.23 6.34 18.04
C GLU A 244 -22.70 5.47 16.86
N LYS A 245 -23.05 6.10 15.72
CA LYS A 245 -23.43 5.40 14.48
C LYS A 245 -22.37 4.39 14.03
N ASN A 246 -21.10 4.78 14.02
CA ASN A 246 -20.00 3.89 13.62
C ASN A 246 -19.72 2.82 14.66
N ARG A 247 -19.87 3.13 15.95
CA ARG A 247 -19.72 2.16 17.05
C ARG A 247 -20.74 1.05 16.96
N LYS A 248 -22.03 1.39 16.75
CA LYS A 248 -23.09 0.40 16.55
C LYS A 248 -22.78 -0.53 15.38
N LYS A 249 -22.41 0.04 14.21
CA LYS A 249 -22.03 -0.74 13.03
C LYS A 249 -20.79 -1.61 13.25
N HIS A 250 -19.81 -1.10 13.99
CA HIS A 250 -18.60 -1.82 14.33
C HIS A 250 -18.91 -3.04 15.21
N MET A 251 -19.70 -2.86 16.28
CA MET A 251 -20.11 -3.94 17.17
C MET A 251 -20.94 -5.00 16.45
N GLN A 252 -21.90 -4.59 15.62
CA GLN A 252 -22.68 -5.52 14.79
C GLN A 252 -21.79 -6.36 13.89
N LYS A 253 -20.83 -5.74 13.20
CA LYS A 253 -19.90 -6.46 12.33
C LYS A 253 -18.99 -7.39 13.13
N HIS A 254 -18.50 -6.95 14.29
CA HIS A 254 -17.66 -7.77 15.14
C HIS A 254 -18.41 -9.03 15.61
N GLN A 255 -19.66 -8.87 16.05
CA GLN A 255 -20.52 -9.99 16.45
C GLN A 255 -20.79 -10.96 15.29
N GLU A 256 -21.17 -10.46 14.10
CA GLU A 256 -21.37 -11.30 12.90
C GLU A 256 -20.13 -12.15 12.57
N LEU A 257 -18.93 -11.58 12.77
CA LEU A 257 -17.67 -12.27 12.49
C LEU A 257 -17.32 -13.33 13.55
N LEU A 258 -17.74 -13.14 14.80
CA LEU A 258 -17.60 -14.13 15.86
C LEU A 258 -18.58 -15.29 15.69
N GLU A 259 -19.82 -15.00 15.31
CA GLU A 259 -20.86 -16.01 15.08
C GLU A 259 -20.49 -16.95 13.92
N LYS A 260 -19.79 -16.47 12.88
CA LYS A 260 -19.27 -17.31 11.78
C LYS A 260 -18.19 -18.32 12.20
N LEU A 261 -17.68 -18.25 13.43
CA LEU A 261 -16.69 -19.19 13.95
C LEU A 261 -17.31 -20.37 14.71
N TYR A 262 -18.62 -20.32 15.02
CA TYR A 262 -19.39 -21.36 15.69
C TYR A 262 -20.41 -21.98 14.74
#